data_AF-A0A7X6PKC3-F1
#
_entry.id   AF-A0A7X6PKC3-F1
#
_cell.length_a   1.000
_cell.length_b   1.000
_cell.length_c   1.000
_cell.angle_alpha   90.00
_cell.angle_beta   90.00
_cell.angle_gamma   90.00
#
_symmetry.space_group_name_H-M   'P 1'
#
loop_
_entity.id
_entity.type
_entity.pdbx_description
1 polymer ?
#
loop_
_entity_poly.entity_id
_entity_poly.type
_entity_poly.pdbx_seq_one_letter_code
_entity_poly.pdbx_strand_id
1 'polypeptide(L)'
;MTHRQWYEITDLSTDIMDPYSADCHYERILEDQGVIREDFMLDVYYKHGSDSIRGSLSYRHGQCDGIVVYVTTRGRDVVQEEPLVEELIDNNYAVAAFDPVEDFSRQVVNIFRVVSFAGLRRDLGTDAIYVWAEGSLAKAALAEALGDPRIRGLMLEEYDRGDEWSKALQAYGSRPLLKTSSASEAILWLKEVKE
;
A
#
# COMPACT_ATOMS: atom_id res chain seq x y z
N MET A 1 5.10 3.48 -23.09
CA MET A 1 3.63 3.29 -23.08
C MET A 1 3.33 2.42 -21.87
N THR A 2 2.60 2.93 -20.89
CA THR A 2 2.24 2.19 -19.67
C THR A 2 1.08 1.25 -19.97
N HIS A 3 1.20 -0.02 -19.60
CA HIS A 3 0.15 -1.02 -19.84
C HIS A 3 -0.63 -1.29 -18.54
N ARG A 4 -1.96 -1.13 -18.59
CA ARG A 4 -2.87 -1.39 -17.47
C ARG A 4 -3.38 -2.84 -17.51
N GLN A 5 -3.30 -3.53 -16.38
CA GLN A 5 -3.89 -4.85 -16.15
C GLN A 5 -4.98 -4.74 -15.08
N TRP A 6 -6.05 -5.49 -15.22
CA TRP A 6 -7.24 -5.42 -14.35
C TRP A 6 -7.39 -6.70 -13.55
N TYR A 7 -7.56 -6.56 -12.23
CA TYR A 7 -7.80 -7.69 -11.32
C TYR A 7 -9.03 -7.40 -10.47
N GLU A 8 -9.99 -8.33 -10.48
CA GLU A 8 -11.11 -8.30 -9.56
C GLU A 8 -10.85 -9.30 -8.43
N ILE A 9 -10.93 -8.80 -7.19
CA ILE A 9 -10.86 -9.59 -5.97
C ILE A 9 -12.31 -9.76 -5.50
N THR A 10 -12.85 -10.93 -5.79
CA THR A 10 -14.20 -11.34 -5.41
C THR A 10 -14.16 -12.29 -4.21
N ASP A 11 -14.95 -11.91 -3.21
CA ASP A 11 -15.34 -12.65 -2.01
C ASP A 11 -14.30 -12.87 -0.89
N LEU A 12 -14.52 -12.13 0.21
CA LEU A 12 -14.01 -12.38 1.56
C LEU A 12 -15.06 -13.28 2.25
N SER A 13 -14.93 -14.60 2.18
CA SER A 13 -15.93 -15.50 2.78
C SER A 13 -15.92 -15.40 4.31
N THR A 14 -16.93 -14.70 4.85
CA THR A 14 -17.59 -14.90 6.15
C THR A 14 -16.71 -15.14 7.39
N ASP A 15 -16.19 -14.07 8.00
CA ASP A 15 -16.45 -13.70 9.41
C ASP A 15 -15.76 -12.36 9.74
N ILE A 16 -16.53 -11.27 9.84
CA ILE A 16 -16.05 -9.88 10.07
C ILE A 16 -15.75 -9.64 11.56
N MET A 17 -15.08 -10.58 12.22
CA MET A 17 -14.51 -10.33 13.56
C MET A 17 -13.00 -10.52 13.60
N ASP A 18 -12.39 -11.01 12.53
CA ASP A 18 -10.95 -11.09 12.39
C ASP A 18 -10.54 -10.80 10.92
N PRO A 19 -10.13 -9.56 10.58
CA PRO A 19 -9.65 -9.25 9.24
C PRO A 19 -8.43 -10.11 8.85
N TYR A 20 -7.69 -10.67 9.82
CA TYR A 20 -6.52 -11.52 9.58
C TYR A 20 -6.85 -12.97 9.24
N SER A 21 -8.14 -13.35 9.20
CA SER A 21 -8.62 -14.71 8.90
C SER A 21 -9.12 -14.92 7.47
N ALA A 22 -9.16 -13.87 6.65
CA ALA A 22 -9.75 -13.96 5.32
C ALA A 22 -8.86 -14.68 4.30
N ASP A 23 -9.34 -15.82 3.79
CA ASP A 23 -8.82 -16.45 2.57
C ASP A 23 -9.23 -15.60 1.36
N CYS A 24 -8.29 -14.85 0.79
CA CYS A 24 -8.53 -14.06 -0.41
C CYS A 24 -8.51 -14.95 -1.66
N HIS A 25 -9.64 -15.03 -2.36
CA HIS A 25 -9.72 -15.65 -3.69
C HIS A 25 -9.50 -14.59 -4.78
N TYR A 26 -8.67 -14.91 -5.78
CA TYR A 26 -8.32 -14.02 -6.88
C TYR A 26 -8.78 -14.63 -8.20
N GLU A 27 -9.58 -13.89 -8.96
CA GLU A 27 -9.90 -14.25 -10.33
C GLU A 27 -9.12 -13.33 -11.28
N ARG A 28 -8.16 -13.91 -12.01
CA ARG A 28 -7.31 -13.20 -12.96
C ARG A 28 -8.17 -12.86 -14.19
N ILE A 29 -8.56 -11.60 -14.37
CA ILE A 29 -9.18 -11.16 -15.63
C ILE A 29 -8.06 -10.86 -16.64
N LEU A 30 -7.63 -11.90 -17.35
CA LEU A 30 -6.75 -11.76 -18.50
C LEU A 30 -7.53 -11.25 -19.71
N GLU A 31 -7.27 -10.01 -20.13
CA GLU A 31 -7.27 -9.73 -21.56
C GLU A 31 -5.88 -10.07 -22.10
N ASP A 32 -5.79 -11.28 -22.65
CA ASP A 32 -4.58 -11.90 -23.16
C ASP A 32 -4.09 -11.15 -24.41
N GLN A 33 -3.02 -10.36 -24.28
CA GLN A 33 -2.18 -9.96 -25.41
C GLN A 33 -0.72 -10.19 -25.03
N GLY A 34 -0.22 -11.38 -25.36
CA GLY A 34 1.08 -11.89 -24.95
C GLY A 34 2.27 -11.01 -25.32
N VAL A 35 2.70 -10.17 -24.37
CA VAL A 35 3.99 -9.46 -24.41
C VAL A 35 4.55 -9.37 -22.99
N ILE A 36 5.79 -9.83 -22.80
CA ILE A 36 6.60 -9.63 -21.59
C ILE A 36 7.12 -8.18 -21.65
N ARG A 37 6.79 -7.31 -20.67
CA ARG A 37 7.02 -5.84 -20.73
C ARG A 37 7.61 -5.26 -19.43
N GLU A 38 8.18 -4.05 -19.54
CA GLU A 38 9.06 -3.42 -18.54
C GLU A 38 8.34 -2.71 -17.37
N ASP A 39 7.14 -2.13 -17.58
CA ASP A 39 6.36 -1.40 -16.55
C ASP A 39 4.95 -1.99 -16.39
N PHE A 40 4.58 -2.37 -15.17
CA PHE A 40 3.25 -2.91 -14.84
C PHE A 40 2.45 -1.91 -14.00
N MET A 41 1.19 -1.71 -14.36
CA MET A 41 0.18 -1.04 -13.54
C MET A 41 -1.02 -1.97 -13.39
N LEU A 42 -1.32 -2.35 -12.16
CA LEU A 42 -2.35 -3.34 -11.86
C LEU A 42 -3.49 -2.69 -11.10
N ASP A 43 -4.65 -2.49 -11.73
CA ASP A 43 -5.87 -2.01 -11.08
C ASP A 43 -6.52 -3.15 -10.28
N VAL A 44 -6.73 -2.93 -8.99
CA VAL A 44 -7.29 -3.91 -8.05
C VAL A 44 -8.69 -3.50 -7.64
N TYR A 45 -9.67 -4.36 -7.87
CA TYR A 45 -11.06 -4.13 -7.46
C TYR A 45 -11.39 -5.03 -6.28
N TYR A 46 -11.57 -4.48 -5.08
CA TYR A 46 -12.13 -5.24 -3.96
C TYR A 46 -13.63 -5.03 -3.95
N LYS A 47 -14.43 -6.09 -3.96
CA LYS A 47 -15.88 -5.99 -3.78
C LYS A 47 -16.33 -6.80 -2.57
N HIS A 48 -16.95 -6.14 -1.59
CA HIS A 48 -17.61 -6.80 -0.46
C HIS A 48 -19.00 -6.19 -0.24
N GLY A 49 -20.05 -6.96 -0.52
CA GLY A 49 -21.41 -6.43 -0.57
C GLY A 49 -21.56 -5.34 -1.64
N SER A 50 -22.04 -4.17 -1.24
CA SER A 50 -22.13 -2.97 -2.11
C SER A 50 -20.85 -2.12 -2.13
N ASP A 51 -19.89 -2.39 -1.24
CA ASP A 51 -18.68 -1.58 -1.12
C ASP A 51 -17.62 -2.07 -2.11
N SER A 52 -17.05 -1.15 -2.88
CA SER A 52 -15.94 -1.42 -3.79
C SER A 52 -14.76 -0.48 -3.56
N ILE A 53 -13.53 -1.01 -3.55
CA ILE A 53 -12.30 -0.19 -3.56
C ILE A 53 -11.59 -0.40 -4.88
N ARG A 54 -11.05 0.67 -5.43
CA ARG A 54 -10.11 0.62 -6.55
C ARG A 54 -8.72 0.93 -6.03
N GLY A 55 -7.85 -0.06 -6.10
CA GLY A 55 -6.42 0.04 -5.84
C GLY A 55 -5.64 0.03 -7.15
N SER A 56 -4.36 0.30 -7.04
CA SER A 56 -3.39 0.13 -8.11
C SER A 56 -2.05 -0.33 -7.56
N LEU A 57 -1.25 -1.02 -8.36
CA LEU A 57 0.11 -1.40 -8.04
C LEU A 57 1.01 -1.18 -9.25
N SER A 58 2.03 -0.36 -9.08
CA SER A 58 2.99 0.05 -10.11
C SER A 58 4.39 -0.46 -9.79
N TYR A 59 5.06 -1.11 -10.75
CA TYR A 59 6.43 -1.62 -10.57
C TYR A 59 7.09 -1.94 -11.91
N ARG A 60 8.44 -1.95 -11.92
CA ARG A 60 9.24 -2.49 -13.03
C ARG A 60 9.33 -4.01 -12.90
N HIS A 61 9.25 -4.73 -14.01
CA HIS A 61 9.33 -6.19 -14.00
C HIS A 61 10.64 -6.69 -13.36
N GLY A 62 10.54 -7.53 -12.33
CA GLY A 62 11.70 -8.08 -11.62
C GLY A 62 11.43 -8.30 -10.14
N GLN A 63 12.49 -8.63 -9.40
CA GLN A 63 12.45 -8.67 -7.95
C GLN A 63 12.51 -7.24 -7.41
N CYS A 64 11.58 -6.86 -6.54
CA CYS A 64 11.57 -5.57 -5.86
C CYS A 64 12.27 -5.66 -4.51
N ASP A 65 12.79 -4.53 -4.03
CA ASP A 65 13.38 -4.40 -2.70
C ASP A 65 12.31 -4.31 -1.60
N GLY A 66 11.14 -3.78 -1.95
CA GLY A 66 9.98 -3.70 -1.08
C GLY A 66 8.75 -3.18 -1.83
N ILE A 67 7.62 -3.15 -1.12
CA ILE A 67 6.36 -2.60 -1.60
C ILE A 67 5.99 -1.41 -0.71
N VAL A 68 5.83 -0.24 -1.31
CA VAL A 68 5.38 0.98 -0.63
C VAL A 68 3.88 1.16 -0.89
N VAL A 69 3.06 1.06 0.15
CA VAL A 69 1.65 1.42 0.11
C VAL A 69 1.52 2.90 0.39
N TYR A 70 1.22 3.69 -0.63
CA TYR A 70 1.08 5.13 -0.53
C TYR A 70 -0.38 5.53 -0.30
N VAL A 71 -0.61 6.28 0.78
CA VAL A 71 -1.93 6.57 1.34
C VAL A 71 -2.11 8.09 1.38
N THR A 72 -2.81 8.63 0.38
CA THR A 72 -3.07 10.06 0.20
C THR A 72 -4.53 10.33 -0.13
N THR A 73 -4.96 11.59 0.05
CA THR A 73 -6.29 12.08 -0.33
C THR A 73 -6.43 12.38 -1.82
N ARG A 74 -5.35 12.30 -2.59
CA ARG A 74 -5.31 12.71 -4.02
C ARG A 74 -5.88 11.68 -5.00
N GLY A 75 -6.17 10.46 -4.57
CA GLY A 75 -6.68 9.38 -5.43
C GLY A 75 -5.58 8.66 -6.22
N ARG A 76 -5.83 7.40 -6.61
CA ARG A 76 -4.78 6.53 -7.18
C ARG A 76 -4.25 6.99 -8.53
N ASP A 77 -5.12 7.55 -9.38
CA ASP A 77 -4.73 8.02 -10.72
C ASP A 77 -3.77 9.22 -10.61
N VAL A 78 -3.95 10.10 -9.60
CA VAL A 78 -3.03 11.21 -9.34
C VAL A 78 -1.70 10.71 -8.80
N VAL A 79 -1.74 9.77 -7.84
CA VAL A 79 -0.54 9.18 -7.25
C VAL A 79 0.39 8.58 -8.30
N GLN A 80 -0.16 7.86 -9.27
CA GLN A 80 0.64 7.19 -10.32
C GLN A 80 1.41 8.16 -11.21
N GLU A 81 0.96 9.40 -11.31
CA GLU A 81 1.61 10.45 -12.09
C GLU A 81 2.58 11.28 -11.24
N GLU A 82 2.68 11.02 -9.93
CA GLU A 82 3.59 11.74 -9.07
C GLU A 82 5.04 11.34 -9.34
N PRO A 83 5.97 12.31 -9.50
CA PRO A 83 7.40 12.03 -9.71
C PRO A 83 8.00 11.12 -8.64
N LEU A 84 7.48 11.16 -7.42
CA LEU A 84 7.87 10.29 -6.33
C LEU A 84 7.65 8.81 -6.67
N VAL A 85 6.53 8.47 -7.30
CA VAL A 85 6.21 7.07 -7.64
C VAL A 85 7.19 6.55 -8.69
N GLU A 86 7.52 7.36 -9.69
CA GLU A 86 8.54 7.03 -10.68
C GLU A 86 9.91 6.85 -9.99
N GLU A 87 10.28 7.74 -9.06
CA GLU A 87 11.55 7.65 -8.33
C GLU A 87 11.63 6.38 -7.46
N LEU A 88 10.54 5.98 -6.79
CA LEU A 88 10.46 4.73 -6.03
C LEU A 88 10.65 3.50 -6.93
N ILE A 89 9.98 3.49 -8.09
CA ILE A 89 10.08 2.41 -9.07
C ILE A 89 11.50 2.32 -9.65
N ASP A 90 12.13 3.45 -9.94
CA ASP A 90 13.52 3.52 -10.40
C ASP A 90 14.53 3.05 -9.35
N ASN A 91 14.15 3.11 -8.08
CA ASN A 91 14.91 2.57 -6.95
C ASN A 91 14.48 1.15 -6.56
N ASN A 92 13.82 0.42 -7.46
CA ASN A 92 13.42 -0.99 -7.30
C ASN A 92 12.33 -1.25 -6.24
N TYR A 93 11.47 -0.27 -5.95
CA TYR A 93 10.30 -0.47 -5.09
C TYR A 93 9.02 -0.58 -5.93
N ALA A 94 8.12 -1.48 -5.54
CA ALA A 94 6.76 -1.48 -6.05
C ALA A 94 5.93 -0.45 -5.27
N VAL A 95 4.99 0.23 -5.92
CA VAL A 95 4.14 1.23 -5.27
C VAL A 95 2.67 0.84 -5.41
N ALA A 96 2.00 0.64 -4.29
CA ALA A 96 0.56 0.42 -4.23
C ALA A 96 -0.16 1.70 -3.80
N ALA A 97 -1.27 2.04 -4.45
CA ALA A 97 -2.11 3.19 -4.09
C ALA A 97 -3.59 2.83 -4.24
N PHE A 98 -4.51 3.58 -3.63
CA PHE A 98 -5.94 3.33 -3.76
C PHE A 98 -6.76 4.62 -3.63
N ASP A 99 -8.01 4.55 -4.04
CA ASP A 99 -8.93 5.68 -3.91
C ASP A 99 -9.26 5.94 -2.43
N PRO A 100 -9.00 7.16 -1.93
CA PRO A 100 -9.29 7.51 -0.55
C PRO A 100 -10.79 7.50 -0.30
N VAL A 101 -11.15 7.23 0.96
CA VAL A 101 -12.53 7.32 1.44
C VAL A 101 -12.57 8.22 2.67
N GLU A 102 -13.67 8.96 2.82
CA GLU A 102 -13.80 9.93 3.93
C GLU A 102 -13.93 9.26 5.31
N ASP A 103 -14.51 8.05 5.35
CA ASP A 103 -14.71 7.31 6.60
C ASP A 103 -13.40 6.66 7.08
N PHE A 104 -13.00 7.00 8.31
CA PHE A 104 -11.76 6.52 8.92
C PHE A 104 -11.70 4.98 9.02
N SER A 105 -12.80 4.34 9.43
CA SER A 105 -12.82 2.87 9.61
C SER A 105 -12.67 2.16 8.27
N ARG A 106 -13.34 2.68 7.24
CA ARG A 106 -13.18 2.22 5.86
C ARG A 106 -11.77 2.47 5.35
N GLN A 107 -11.14 3.59 5.70
CA GLN A 107 -9.75 3.86 5.31
C GLN A 107 -8.79 2.81 5.90
N VAL A 108 -8.92 2.45 7.18
CA VAL A 108 -8.12 1.38 7.80
C VAL A 108 -8.32 0.06 7.06
N VAL A 109 -9.57 -0.33 6.80
CA VAL A 109 -9.91 -1.55 6.04
C VAL A 109 -9.33 -1.51 4.62
N ASN A 110 -9.28 -0.35 3.97
CA ASN A 110 -8.68 -0.21 2.65
C ASN A 110 -7.16 -0.42 2.69
N ILE A 111 -6.47 0.12 3.70
CA ILE A 111 -5.03 -0.10 3.88
C ILE A 111 -4.77 -1.59 4.12
N PHE A 112 -5.51 -2.23 5.03
CA PHE A 112 -5.43 -3.68 5.29
C PHE A 112 -5.57 -4.50 3.99
N ARG A 113 -6.56 -4.18 3.16
CA ARG A 113 -6.82 -4.87 1.90
C ARG A 113 -5.64 -4.74 0.94
N VAL A 114 -5.14 -3.52 0.75
CA VAL A 114 -4.00 -3.25 -0.14
C VAL A 114 -2.71 -3.90 0.36
N VAL A 115 -2.44 -3.85 1.67
CA VAL A 115 -1.31 -4.56 2.30
C VAL A 115 -1.43 -6.07 2.11
N SER A 116 -2.64 -6.62 2.26
CA SER A 116 -2.88 -8.06 2.05
C SER A 116 -2.63 -8.48 0.60
N PHE A 117 -3.08 -7.69 -0.38
CA PHE A 117 -2.76 -7.94 -1.78
C PHE A 117 -1.27 -7.80 -2.07
N ALA A 118 -0.61 -6.76 -1.56
CA ALA A 118 0.83 -6.58 -1.69
C ALA A 118 1.59 -7.82 -1.16
N GLY A 119 1.21 -8.33 0.01
CA GLY A 119 1.81 -9.53 0.61
C GLY A 119 1.59 -10.82 -0.19
N LEU A 120 0.63 -10.86 -1.12
CA LEU A 120 0.36 -12.04 -1.95
C LEU A 120 1.11 -12.01 -3.29
N ARG A 121 1.76 -10.90 -3.62
CA ARG A 121 2.58 -10.73 -4.83
C ARG A 121 3.96 -11.40 -4.70
N ARG A 122 3.95 -12.73 -4.56
CA ARG A 122 5.17 -13.55 -4.49
C ARG A 122 6.08 -13.39 -5.71
N ASP A 123 5.51 -13.01 -6.84
CA ASP A 123 6.23 -12.73 -8.08
C ASP A 123 7.12 -11.49 -8.01
N LEU A 124 6.90 -10.58 -7.04
CA LEU A 124 7.79 -9.45 -6.77
C LEU A 124 9.03 -9.82 -5.95
N GLY A 125 9.10 -11.04 -5.42
CA GLY A 125 10.29 -11.54 -4.71
C GLY A 125 10.62 -10.86 -3.37
N THR A 126 9.66 -10.12 -2.77
CA THR A 126 9.83 -9.43 -1.49
C THR A 126 8.62 -9.62 -0.58
N ASP A 127 8.87 -9.68 0.73
CA ASP A 127 7.89 -9.66 1.81
C ASP A 127 7.88 -8.30 2.54
N ALA A 128 8.77 -7.38 2.17
CA ALA A 128 8.93 -6.10 2.83
C ALA A 128 7.84 -5.12 2.38
N ILE A 129 6.91 -4.80 3.28
CA ILE A 129 5.84 -3.82 3.04
C ILE A 129 6.08 -2.59 3.91
N TYR A 130 6.04 -1.41 3.30
CA TYR A 130 6.13 -0.12 3.97
C TYR A 130 4.86 0.67 3.69
N VAL A 131 4.37 1.46 4.64
CA VAL A 131 3.22 2.35 4.41
C VAL A 131 3.69 3.79 4.52
N TRP A 132 3.44 4.59 3.48
CA TRP A 132 3.60 6.03 3.50
C TRP A 132 2.23 6.67 3.54
N ALA A 133 1.94 7.47 4.57
CA ALA A 133 0.66 8.15 4.70
C ALA A 133 0.80 9.66 4.95
N GLU A 134 -0.09 10.43 4.32
CA GLU A 134 -0.16 11.89 4.41
C GLU A 134 -1.23 12.37 5.40
N GLY A 135 -0.89 13.43 6.14
CA GLY A 135 -1.81 14.25 6.92
C GLY A 135 -2.70 13.44 7.86
N SER A 136 -4.02 13.56 7.69
CA SER A 136 -5.01 12.90 8.53
C SER A 136 -5.06 11.37 8.35
N LEU A 137 -4.56 10.84 7.23
CA LEU A 137 -4.56 9.41 6.91
C LEU A 137 -3.48 8.65 7.68
N ALA A 138 -2.48 9.35 8.21
CA ALA A 138 -1.46 8.76 9.06
C ALA A 138 -2.01 8.07 10.31
N LYS A 139 -3.19 8.49 10.82
CA LYS A 139 -3.91 7.76 11.89
C LYS A 139 -4.23 6.33 11.45
N ALA A 140 -4.76 6.19 10.24
CA ALA A 140 -5.24 4.91 9.73
C ALA A 140 -4.06 4.00 9.43
N ALA A 141 -2.98 4.54 8.84
CA ALA A 141 -1.75 3.79 8.61
C ALA A 141 -1.07 3.33 9.91
N LEU A 142 -1.04 4.18 10.94
CA LEU A 142 -0.50 3.80 12.24
C LEU A 142 -1.35 2.72 12.93
N ALA A 143 -2.68 2.85 12.90
CA ALA A 143 -3.58 1.85 13.46
C ALA A 143 -3.42 0.49 12.77
N GLU A 144 -3.33 0.49 11.43
CA GLU A 144 -3.10 -0.72 10.65
C GLU A 144 -1.73 -1.34 10.96
N ALA A 145 -0.66 -0.54 10.97
CA ALA A 145 0.67 -1.06 11.26
C ALA A 145 0.79 -1.65 12.66
N LEU A 146 0.08 -1.12 13.66
CA LEU A 146 0.02 -1.72 15.00
C LEU A 146 -0.61 -3.13 14.99
N GLY A 147 -1.61 -3.35 14.13
CA GLY A 147 -2.30 -4.62 13.99
C GLY A 147 -1.62 -5.61 13.04
N ASP A 148 -0.92 -5.12 12.02
CA ASP A 148 -0.33 -5.94 10.97
C ASP A 148 1.21 -6.03 11.08
N PRO A 149 1.75 -7.19 11.46
CA PRO A 149 3.20 -7.40 11.58
C PRO A 149 3.92 -7.43 10.22
N ARG A 150 3.21 -7.54 9.09
CA ARG A 150 3.81 -7.53 7.74
C ARG A 150 4.34 -6.16 7.36
N ILE A 151 3.79 -5.10 7.95
CA ILE A 151 4.24 -3.73 7.70
C ILE A 151 5.60 -3.52 8.39
N ARG A 152 6.69 -3.53 7.64
CA ARG A 152 8.04 -3.36 8.19
C ARG A 152 8.32 -1.94 8.68
N GLY A 153 7.69 -0.94 8.09
CA GLY A 153 7.94 0.44 8.46
C GLY A 153 6.86 1.42 8.03
N LEU A 154 6.85 2.57 8.71
CA LEU A 154 5.92 3.67 8.46
C LEU A 154 6.68 4.94 8.05
N MET A 155 6.18 5.62 7.03
CA MET A 155 6.58 6.97 6.64
C MET A 155 5.37 7.89 6.83
N LEU A 156 5.52 8.93 7.66
CA LEU A 156 4.43 9.84 7.99
C LEU A 156 4.76 11.25 7.51
N GLU A 157 3.93 11.77 6.62
CA GLU A 157 4.03 13.11 6.05
C GLU A 157 2.93 14.02 6.61
N GLU A 158 3.26 15.30 6.85
CA GLU A 158 2.32 16.29 7.40
C GLU A 158 1.59 15.85 8.67
N TYR A 159 2.27 15.03 9.50
CA TYR A 159 1.71 14.46 10.70
C TYR A 159 1.57 15.48 11.84
N ASP A 160 0.34 15.95 12.08
CA ASP A 160 0.07 16.93 13.13
C ASP A 160 -0.03 16.28 14.52
N ARG A 161 0.85 16.69 15.45
CA ARG A 161 1.06 16.04 16.75
C ARG A 161 0.07 16.54 17.80
N GLY A 162 -1.04 15.82 18.00
CA GLY A 162 -1.86 15.97 19.22
C GLY A 162 -1.49 14.97 20.33
N ASP A 163 -2.03 15.15 21.54
CA ASP A 163 -1.67 14.32 22.72
C ASP A 163 -2.06 12.84 22.61
N GLU A 164 -3.20 12.52 21.97
CA GLU A 164 -3.65 11.12 21.76
C GLU A 164 -2.66 10.31 20.91
N TRP A 165 -1.91 10.99 20.04
CA TRP A 165 -0.98 10.39 19.10
C TRP A 165 0.32 9.93 19.75
N SER A 166 0.71 10.55 20.86
CA SER A 166 1.89 10.16 21.62
C SER A 166 1.76 8.73 22.16
N LYS A 167 0.54 8.29 22.51
CA LYS A 167 0.29 6.92 22.97
C LYS A 167 0.36 5.89 21.83
N ALA A 168 -0.24 6.20 20.69
CA ALA A 168 -0.20 5.31 19.52
C ALA A 168 1.24 5.15 18.98
N LEU A 169 2.01 6.25 18.92
CA LEU A 169 3.41 6.20 18.55
C LEU A 169 4.29 5.48 19.58
N GLN A 170 4.00 5.64 20.88
CA GLN A 170 4.67 4.85 21.93
C GLN A 170 4.37 3.35 21.77
N ALA A 171 3.13 2.98 21.44
CA ALA A 171 2.74 1.59 21.19
C ALA A 171 3.41 1.01 19.92
N TYR A 172 3.65 1.83 18.90
CA TYR A 172 4.36 1.43 17.68
C TYR A 172 5.82 1.02 17.96
N GLY A 173 6.37 1.54 19.06
CA GLY A 173 7.60 1.04 19.65
C GLY A 173 8.83 1.31 18.78
N SER A 174 9.72 0.34 18.72
CA SER A 174 11.01 0.44 18.03
C SER A 174 10.96 0.11 16.53
N ARG A 175 9.76 -0.08 15.96
CA ARG A 175 9.63 -0.36 14.54
C ARG A 175 10.08 0.84 13.71
N PRO A 176 10.67 0.61 12.52
CA PRO A 176 11.07 1.69 11.63
C PRO A 176 9.95 2.71 11.42
N LEU A 177 10.26 3.97 11.75
CA LEU A 177 9.39 5.12 11.57
C LEU A 177 10.20 6.27 10.99
N LEU A 178 9.78 6.77 9.83
CA LEU A 178 10.24 8.03 9.27
C LEU A 178 9.16 9.09 9.38
N LYS A 179 9.55 10.29 9.79
CA LYS A 179 8.71 11.49 9.65
C LYS A 179 9.36 12.33 8.58
N THR A 180 8.75 12.37 7.40
CA THR A 180 9.36 13.00 6.23
C THR A 180 8.45 14.07 5.66
N SER A 181 9.06 14.97 4.90
CA SER A 181 8.38 15.93 4.04
C SER A 181 8.89 15.84 2.59
N SER A 182 9.62 14.77 2.22
CA SER A 182 10.23 14.67 0.89
C SER A 182 10.48 13.23 0.42
N ALA A 183 10.35 13.04 -0.89
CA ALA A 183 10.69 11.80 -1.61
C ALA A 183 12.10 11.30 -1.37
N SER A 184 13.09 12.18 -1.47
CA SER A 184 14.49 11.79 -1.38
C SER A 184 14.86 11.25 0.00
N GLU A 185 14.30 11.81 1.08
CA GLU A 185 14.50 11.30 2.44
C GLU A 185 13.85 9.93 2.63
N ALA A 186 12.64 9.73 2.11
CA ALA A 186 11.95 8.44 2.12
C ALA A 186 12.78 7.34 1.45
N ILE A 187 13.35 7.62 0.26
CA ILE A 187 14.15 6.65 -0.48
C ILE A 187 15.46 6.31 0.25
N LEU A 188 16.15 7.30 0.81
CA LEU A 188 17.36 7.06 1.59
C LEU A 188 17.07 6.18 2.80
N TRP A 189 15.99 6.49 3.52
CA TRP A 189 15.56 5.72 4.68
C TRP A 189 15.16 4.28 4.32
N LEU A 190 14.44 4.07 3.21
CA LEU A 190 14.08 2.73 2.74
C LEU A 190 15.33 1.87 2.47
N LYS A 191 16.40 2.46 1.93
CA LYS A 191 17.68 1.76 1.72
C LYS A 191 18.34 1.37 3.04
N GLU A 192 18.29 2.23 4.05
CA GLU A 192 18.85 1.94 5.39
C GLU A 192 18.09 0.85 6.13
N VAL A 193 16.76 0.82 6.04
CA VAL A 193 15.91 -0.14 6.78
C VAL A 193 15.90 -1.53 6.14
N LYS A 194 16.35 -1.66 4.89
CA LYS A 194 16.49 -2.94 4.19
C LYS A 194 17.69 -3.76 4.71
N GLU A 195 18.74 -3.10 5.18
CA GLU A 195 20.00 -3.70 5.66
C GLU A 195 19.89 -4.29 7.08
#